data_AF-A0A2W6BY91-F1
#
_entry.id   AF-A0A2W6BY91-F1
#
_cell.length_a   1.000
_cell.length_b   1.000
_cell.length_c   1.000
_cell.angle_alpha   90.00
_cell.angle_beta   90.00
_cell.angle_gamma   90.00
#
_symmetry.space_group_name_H-M   'P 1'
#
loop_
_entity.id
_entity.type
_entity.pdbx_description
1 polymer ?
#
loop_
_entity_poly.entity_id
_entity_poly.type
_entity_poly.pdbx_seq_one_letter_code
_entity_poly.pdbx_strand_id
1 'polypeptide(L)'
;MKTRDIRTSYADADCDVCGRTLLRGERAELFLDGGARRSVCELCKSHALHEGWVREGTAPVHDESDMGSERNRSLLHRLRGRRGAGAESAFADEPDRRSRPASGEDPGGGAGQDHRSSRLREPRHVHAVPSSAEHKTVSAVQMFNGSEHRRTVAGVARSLGLPAVSVLPSGAQQSLVNVVVSWELCWYRYEVDLSDERSSVRLAGQGYELSELTPPELSPNAVSDENGALALRAELAR
;
A
#
# COMPACT_ATOMS: atom_id res chain seq x y z
N MET A 1 15.20 -40.67 -26.16
CA MET A 1 15.46 -39.96 -24.89
C MET A 1 14.19 -39.22 -24.50
N LYS A 2 13.61 -39.49 -23.33
CA LYS A 2 12.43 -38.76 -22.82
C LYS A 2 12.91 -37.52 -22.09
N THR A 3 12.59 -36.34 -22.61
CA THR A 3 12.89 -35.05 -21.99
C THR A 3 12.06 -34.93 -20.71
N ARG A 4 12.73 -34.79 -19.57
CA ARG A 4 12.08 -34.64 -18.27
C ARG A 4 11.74 -33.17 -18.08
N ASP A 5 10.45 -32.87 -18.02
CA ASP A 5 9.93 -31.52 -17.78
C ASP A 5 10.32 -31.05 -16.38
N ILE A 6 11.01 -29.90 -16.29
CA ILE A 6 11.33 -29.26 -15.03
C ILE A 6 10.14 -28.39 -14.66
N ARG A 7 9.22 -28.95 -13.85
CA ARG A 7 8.15 -28.17 -13.22
C ARG A 7 8.67 -27.54 -11.95
N THR A 8 8.81 -26.22 -11.96
CA THR A 8 9.07 -25.41 -10.76
C THR A 8 7.81 -25.43 -9.90
N SER A 9 7.86 -26.13 -8.76
CA SER A 9 6.70 -26.36 -7.89
C SER A 9 6.50 -25.27 -6.83
N TYR A 10 7.00 -24.05 -7.07
CA TYR A 10 6.92 -22.96 -6.10
C TYR A 10 5.92 -21.92 -6.59
N ALA A 11 4.96 -21.56 -5.76
CA ALA A 11 4.06 -20.46 -6.05
C ALA A 11 4.81 -19.15 -5.81
N ASP A 12 4.92 -18.32 -6.84
CA ASP A 12 5.41 -16.96 -6.70
C ASP A 12 4.39 -16.20 -5.82
N ALA A 13 4.85 -15.69 -4.69
CA ALA A 13 4.02 -14.93 -3.75
C ALA A 13 4.52 -13.49 -3.73
N ASP A 14 3.61 -12.52 -3.79
CA ASP A 14 3.96 -11.10 -3.71
C ASP A 14 3.84 -10.60 -2.27
N CYS A 15 4.65 -9.58 -1.93
CA CYS A 15 4.52 -8.87 -0.67
C CYS A 15 3.30 -7.95 -0.71
N ASP A 16 2.34 -8.11 0.20
CA ASP A 16 1.14 -7.28 0.30
C ASP A 16 1.43 -5.81 0.68
N VAL A 17 2.64 -5.50 1.16
CA VAL A 17 3.05 -4.13 1.53
C VAL A 17 3.71 -3.39 0.38
N CYS A 18 4.70 -3.99 -0.28
CA CYS A 18 5.49 -3.34 -1.33
C CYS A 18 5.23 -3.85 -2.75
N GLY A 19 4.43 -4.90 -2.91
CA GLY A 19 4.08 -5.50 -4.21
C GLY A 19 5.20 -6.27 -4.90
N ARG A 20 6.36 -6.44 -4.26
CA ARG A 20 7.48 -7.21 -4.85
C ARG A 20 7.22 -8.71 -4.75
N THR A 21 7.47 -9.43 -5.85
CA THR A 21 7.50 -10.89 -5.87
C THR A 21 8.64 -11.44 -5.03
N LEU A 22 8.31 -12.30 -4.08
CA LEU A 22 9.25 -12.94 -3.18
C LEU A 22 10.06 -13.99 -3.93
N LEU A 23 11.38 -13.84 -3.88
CA LEU A 23 12.29 -14.75 -4.58
C LEU A 23 12.49 -16.04 -3.79
N ARG A 24 12.99 -17.07 -4.49
CA ARG A 24 13.28 -18.37 -3.89
C ARG A 24 14.27 -18.23 -2.72
N GLY A 25 13.80 -18.54 -1.51
CA GLY A 25 14.60 -18.45 -0.28
C GLY A 25 14.37 -17.17 0.53
N GLU A 26 13.65 -16.19 0.01
CA GLU A 26 13.13 -15.07 0.79
C GLU A 26 12.01 -15.58 1.72
N ARG A 27 12.09 -15.26 3.01
CA ARG A 27 11.09 -15.70 3.99
C ARG A 27 9.94 -14.70 3.99
N ALA A 28 8.75 -15.19 3.68
CA ALA A 28 7.52 -14.46 3.88
C ALA A 28 7.05 -14.63 5.33
N GLU A 29 6.63 -13.55 5.96
CA GLU A 29 5.98 -13.60 7.27
C GLU A 29 4.51 -13.20 7.15
N LEU A 30 3.64 -13.87 7.90
CA LEU A 30 2.19 -13.71 7.80
C LEU A 30 1.68 -12.72 8.83
N PHE A 31 0.86 -11.79 8.35
CA PHE A 31 0.20 -10.75 9.12
C PHE A 31 -1.32 -10.81 8.90
N LEU A 32 -2.07 -10.25 9.84
CA LEU A 32 -3.51 -10.09 9.80
C LEU A 32 -3.84 -8.61 9.71
N ASP A 33 -4.61 -8.27 8.68
CA ASP A 33 -5.18 -6.95 8.45
C ASP A 33 -6.69 -7.10 8.30
N GLY A 34 -7.46 -6.57 9.26
CA GLY A 34 -8.93 -6.74 9.27
C GLY A 34 -9.39 -8.21 9.20
N GLY A 35 -8.57 -9.15 9.68
CA GLY A 35 -8.83 -10.60 9.61
C GLY A 35 -8.40 -11.28 8.29
N ALA A 36 -7.94 -10.54 7.30
CA ALA A 36 -7.34 -11.10 6.08
C ALA A 36 -5.86 -11.42 6.30
N ARG A 37 -5.43 -12.61 5.85
CA ARG A 37 -4.02 -13.00 5.86
C ARG A 37 -3.25 -12.27 4.76
N ARG A 38 -2.11 -11.67 5.14
CA ARG A 38 -1.21 -10.92 4.29
C ARG A 38 0.20 -11.48 4.40
N SER A 39 0.88 -11.63 3.28
CA SER A 39 2.26 -12.08 3.16
C SER A 39 3.18 -10.88 3.08
N VAL A 40 4.14 -10.76 3.99
CA VAL A 40 5.04 -9.60 4.11
C VAL A 40 6.49 -10.05 4.00
N CYS A 41 7.28 -9.38 3.14
CA CYS A 41 8.71 -9.65 3.02
C CYS A 41 9.48 -9.21 4.27
N GLU A 42 10.72 -9.68 4.41
CA GLU A 42 11.55 -9.38 5.58
C GLU A 42 11.75 -7.88 5.84
N LEU A 43 11.80 -7.07 4.77
CA LEU A 43 12.03 -5.63 4.84
C LEU A 43 10.78 -4.84 5.25
N CYS A 44 9.58 -5.35 4.97
CA CYS A 44 8.33 -4.63 5.18
C CYS A 44 7.66 -4.93 6.53
N LYS A 45 8.29 -5.76 7.37
CA LYS A 45 7.81 -6.13 8.71
C LYS A 45 7.46 -4.93 9.59
N SER A 46 8.35 -3.93 9.64
CA SER A 46 8.14 -2.74 10.47
C SER A 46 7.00 -1.87 9.94
N HIS A 47 6.79 -1.86 8.63
CA HIS A 47 5.73 -1.09 8.00
C HIS A 47 4.36 -1.73 8.27
N ALA A 48 4.23 -3.05 8.11
CA ALA A 48 3.03 -3.79 8.47
C ALA A 48 2.61 -3.56 9.94
N LEU A 49 3.57 -3.56 10.87
CA LEU A 49 3.28 -3.26 12.28
C LEU A 49 2.79 -1.82 12.51
N HIS A 50 3.32 -0.85 11.76
CA HIS A 50 2.92 0.56 11.88
C HIS A 50 1.51 0.81 11.32
N GLU A 51 1.12 0.07 10.28
CA GLU A 51 -0.25 0.02 9.75
C GLU A 51 -1.23 -0.72 10.70
N GLY A 52 -0.75 -1.18 11.86
CA GLY A 52 -1.56 -1.88 12.84
C GLY A 52 -1.83 -3.34 12.51
N TRP A 53 -1.12 -3.92 11.53
CA TRP A 53 -1.28 -5.33 11.20
C TRP A 53 -0.68 -6.19 12.32
N VAL A 54 -1.35 -7.29 12.63
CA VAL A 54 -0.95 -8.18 13.73
C VAL A 54 -0.25 -9.40 13.15
N ARG A 55 0.93 -9.77 13.69
CA ARG A 55 1.61 -11.01 13.27
C ARG A 55 0.77 -12.22 13.61
N GLU A 56 0.63 -13.15 12.66
CA GLU A 56 -0.05 -14.42 12.89
C GLU A 56 0.76 -15.21 13.93
N GLY A 57 0.23 -15.34 15.16
CA GLY A 57 0.91 -15.95 16.31
C GLY A 57 1.32 -15.00 17.44
N THR A 58 1.17 -13.67 17.29
CA THR A 58 1.31 -12.69 18.39
C THR A 58 -0.04 -12.08 18.81
N ALA A 59 -1.10 -12.35 18.06
CA ALA A 59 -2.45 -12.07 18.54
C ALA A 59 -2.66 -12.82 19.86
N PRO A 60 -3.01 -12.16 20.97
CA PRO A 60 -3.61 -12.88 22.08
C PRO A 60 -4.79 -13.63 21.48
N VAL A 61 -4.87 -14.92 21.75
CA VAL A 61 -6.11 -15.67 21.60
C VAL A 61 -7.15 -14.90 22.42
N HIS A 62 -7.94 -14.05 21.77
CA HIS A 62 -9.20 -13.64 22.33
C HIS A 62 -10.04 -14.89 22.29
N ASP A 63 -10.07 -15.55 23.44
CA ASP A 63 -10.92 -16.70 23.70
C ASP A 63 -12.36 -16.22 23.59
N GLU A 64 -12.97 -16.45 22.43
CA GLU A 64 -14.41 -16.38 22.24
C GLU A 64 -15.06 -17.64 22.85
N SER A 65 -14.81 -17.87 24.14
CA SER A 65 -15.43 -18.96 24.91
C SER A 65 -15.67 -18.52 26.35
N ASP A 66 -16.38 -17.41 26.56
CA ASP A 66 -17.01 -17.17 27.86
C ASP A 66 -18.53 -17.08 27.74
N MET A 67 -19.14 -18.24 27.49
CA MET A 67 -20.47 -18.57 27.97
C MET A 67 -20.52 -20.06 28.34
N GLY A 68 -20.31 -20.38 29.62
CA GLY A 68 -20.84 -21.64 30.17
C GLY A 68 -20.30 -22.12 31.50
N SER A 69 -21.02 -21.78 32.57
CA SER A 69 -21.21 -22.60 33.78
C SER A 69 -20.21 -22.46 34.94
N GLU A 70 -20.42 -21.45 35.78
CA GLU A 70 -20.42 -21.68 37.22
C GLU A 70 -21.84 -21.56 37.80
N ARG A 71 -22.25 -22.69 38.36
CA ARG A 71 -23.57 -23.01 38.85
C ARG A 71 -23.57 -22.77 40.35
N ASN A 72 -23.96 -21.57 40.79
CA ASN A 72 -24.49 -21.41 42.15
C ASN A 72 -25.47 -20.23 42.28
N ARG A 73 -26.73 -20.63 42.50
CA ARG A 73 -27.81 -19.90 43.19
C ARG A 73 -28.36 -18.63 42.54
N SER A 74 -29.48 -18.79 41.83
CA SER A 74 -30.64 -17.90 42.02
C SER A 74 -31.93 -18.65 41.72
N LEU A 75 -32.65 -18.96 42.79
CA LEU A 75 -34.06 -19.33 42.76
C LEU A 75 -34.86 -18.06 42.41
N LEU A 76 -35.86 -18.21 41.53
CA LEU A 76 -36.83 -17.21 41.05
C LEU A 76 -36.55 -16.66 39.64
N HIS A 77 -36.91 -17.44 38.61
CA HIS A 77 -37.80 -16.88 37.60
C HIS A 77 -38.75 -17.95 37.07
N ARG A 78 -40.03 -17.63 37.17
CA ARG A 78 -41.17 -18.49 36.84
C ARG A 78 -41.49 -18.46 35.34
N LEU A 79 -41.88 -19.65 34.87
CA LEU A 79 -42.98 -19.98 33.96
C LEU A 79 -42.98 -19.55 32.47
N ARG A 80 -43.33 -20.59 31.67
CA ARG A 80 -44.04 -20.62 30.37
C ARG A 80 -43.18 -20.28 29.14
N GLY A 81 -43.19 -21.05 28.06
CA GLY A 81 -43.99 -22.23 27.75
C GLY A 81 -43.82 -22.66 26.28
N ARG A 82 -43.36 -23.91 26.11
CA ARG A 82 -43.93 -24.96 25.25
C ARG A 82 -44.00 -24.76 23.72
N ARG A 83 -43.49 -25.82 23.06
CA ARG A 83 -43.57 -26.26 21.63
C ARG A 83 -42.52 -25.59 20.73
N GLY A 84 -41.79 -26.29 19.88
CA GLY A 84 -41.74 -27.69 19.42
C GLY A 84 -40.73 -27.67 18.24
N ALA A 85 -39.72 -28.55 18.25
CA ALA A 85 -39.64 -29.76 17.42
C ALA A 85 -39.11 -29.52 15.98
N GLY A 86 -38.09 -30.33 15.61
CA GLY A 86 -37.66 -30.59 14.23
C GLY A 86 -36.22 -30.14 13.96
N ALA A 87 -35.16 -30.94 14.18
CA ALA A 87 -34.75 -32.13 13.39
C ALA A 87 -34.29 -31.70 11.98
N GLU A 88 -32.99 -31.51 11.75
CA GLU A 88 -32.05 -32.50 11.16
C GLU A 88 -32.25 -32.62 9.62
N SER A 89 -31.33 -32.13 8.80
CA SER A 89 -30.06 -32.76 8.36
C SER A 89 -30.17 -33.31 6.92
N ALA A 90 -28.99 -33.55 6.32
CA ALA A 90 -28.74 -34.23 5.04
C ALA A 90 -28.90 -33.37 3.77
N PHE A 91 -27.82 -32.89 3.15
CA PHE A 91 -26.74 -33.61 2.43
C PHE A 91 -27.20 -34.30 1.14
N ALA A 92 -26.55 -33.83 0.06
CA ALA A 92 -25.94 -34.57 -1.03
C ALA A 92 -26.68 -34.75 -2.37
N ASP A 93 -25.84 -34.61 -3.40
CA ASP A 93 -25.83 -35.26 -4.72
C ASP A 93 -26.58 -34.62 -5.91
N GLU A 94 -25.80 -33.86 -6.70
CA GLU A 94 -25.70 -33.98 -8.17
C GLU A 94 -25.36 -35.44 -8.57
N PRO A 95 -25.57 -35.98 -9.81
CA PRO A 95 -25.20 -35.33 -11.08
C PRO A 95 -25.99 -35.75 -12.36
N ASP A 96 -25.50 -35.21 -13.48
CA ASP A 96 -25.34 -35.85 -14.81
C ASP A 96 -26.44 -35.71 -15.90
N ARG A 97 -26.16 -34.77 -16.82
CA ARG A 97 -26.10 -34.87 -18.29
C ARG A 97 -27.17 -35.71 -19.04
N ARG A 98 -27.77 -35.09 -20.10
CA ARG A 98 -27.33 -35.18 -21.52
C ARG A 98 -28.50 -35.08 -22.53
N SER A 99 -28.29 -34.29 -23.59
CA SER A 99 -28.75 -34.42 -24.99
C SER A 99 -30.08 -33.80 -25.51
N ARG A 100 -29.87 -32.72 -26.31
CA ARG A 100 -30.45 -32.26 -27.62
C ARG A 100 -31.27 -33.27 -28.49
N PRO A 101 -31.99 -32.86 -29.58
CA PRO A 101 -32.07 -31.53 -30.26
C PRO A 101 -33.44 -31.05 -30.86
N ALA A 102 -33.43 -29.77 -31.25
CA ALA A 102 -34.00 -29.08 -32.44
C ALA A 102 -35.43 -29.32 -32.97
N SER A 103 -36.18 -28.22 -33.19
CA SER A 103 -36.63 -27.74 -34.52
C SER A 103 -37.42 -26.42 -34.42
N GLY A 104 -37.27 -25.55 -35.44
CA GLY A 104 -38.19 -24.44 -35.80
C GLY A 104 -37.74 -23.04 -35.35
N GLU A 105 -36.88 -22.33 -36.09
CA GLU A 105 -37.20 -21.43 -37.22
C GLU A 105 -37.72 -20.03 -36.80
N ASP A 106 -36.82 -19.05 -36.90
CA ASP A 106 -36.99 -17.59 -37.01
C ASP A 106 -37.93 -17.19 -38.18
N PRO A 107 -38.41 -15.93 -38.36
CA PRO A 107 -37.84 -14.66 -37.87
C PRO A 107 -38.84 -13.57 -37.41
N GLY A 108 -38.34 -12.49 -36.77
CA GLY A 108 -39.04 -11.20 -36.83
C GLY A 108 -38.72 -10.15 -35.77
N GLY A 109 -37.55 -9.51 -35.89
CA GLY A 109 -37.36 -8.06 -35.78
C GLY A 109 -37.79 -7.28 -34.52
N GLY A 110 -36.83 -6.58 -33.91
CA GLY A 110 -37.15 -5.33 -33.20
C GLY A 110 -36.18 -4.89 -32.12
N ALA A 111 -35.35 -3.90 -32.47
CA ALA A 111 -34.72 -2.92 -31.60
C ALA A 111 -33.63 -3.42 -30.63
N GLY A 112 -32.38 -3.12 -31.03
CA GLY A 112 -31.21 -3.19 -30.17
C GLY A 112 -31.41 -2.43 -28.87
N GLN A 113 -31.21 -3.13 -27.77
CA GLN A 113 -31.00 -2.52 -26.47
C GLN A 113 -29.53 -2.70 -26.15
N ASP A 114 -28.82 -1.59 -26.29
CA ASP A 114 -27.45 -1.29 -25.89
C ASP A 114 -27.16 -1.82 -24.47
N HIS A 115 -26.88 -3.11 -24.35
CA HIS A 115 -26.20 -3.68 -23.19
C HIS A 115 -24.68 -3.55 -23.38
N ARG A 116 -24.23 -2.41 -23.91
CA ARG A 116 -22.90 -1.89 -23.58
C ARG A 116 -22.98 -1.48 -22.13
N SER A 117 -22.82 -2.47 -21.26
CA SER A 117 -22.61 -2.29 -19.84
C SER A 117 -21.67 -1.10 -19.69
N SER A 118 -22.19 -0.01 -19.14
CA SER A 118 -21.38 1.06 -18.60
C SER A 118 -20.44 0.40 -17.61
N ARG A 119 -19.21 0.11 -18.06
CA ARG A 119 -18.09 0.03 -17.13
C ARG A 119 -18.15 1.38 -16.45
N LEU A 120 -18.62 1.37 -15.21
CA LEU A 120 -18.65 2.52 -14.32
C LEU A 120 -17.31 3.21 -14.55
N ARG A 121 -17.39 4.39 -15.15
CA ARG A 121 -16.20 5.18 -15.45
C ARG A 121 -15.75 5.62 -14.07
N GLU A 122 -14.82 4.86 -13.49
CA GLU A 122 -14.18 5.18 -12.21
C GLU A 122 -13.92 6.69 -12.23
N PRO A 123 -14.46 7.47 -11.26
CA PRO A 123 -14.23 8.90 -11.24
C PRO A 123 -12.72 9.09 -11.16
N ARG A 124 -12.10 9.52 -12.26
CA ARG A 124 -10.69 9.91 -12.27
C ARG A 124 -10.65 11.15 -11.41
N HIS A 125 -10.34 10.98 -10.12
CA HIS A 125 -10.10 12.09 -9.21
C HIS A 125 -8.82 12.77 -9.67
N VAL A 126 -9.00 13.72 -10.59
CA VAL A 126 -7.92 14.61 -11.01
C VAL A 126 -7.67 15.53 -9.82
N HIS A 127 -6.71 15.16 -8.97
CA HIS A 127 -6.19 16.10 -7.99
C HIS A 127 -5.59 17.27 -8.78
N ALA A 128 -6.12 18.47 -8.54
CA ALA A 128 -5.57 19.67 -9.13
C ALA A 128 -4.13 19.81 -8.62
N VAL A 129 -3.14 19.61 -9.50
CA VAL A 129 -1.75 19.92 -9.20
C VAL A 129 -1.71 21.37 -8.73
N PRO A 130 -1.14 21.66 -7.54
CA PRO A 130 -1.09 23.02 -7.04
C PRO A 130 -0.50 23.95 -8.11
N SER A 131 -1.19 25.05 -8.40
CA SER A 131 -0.83 25.93 -9.52
C SER A 131 0.40 26.78 -9.24
N SER A 132 0.67 27.11 -7.97
CA SER A 132 1.85 27.91 -7.59
C SER A 132 3.05 27.04 -7.24
N ALA A 133 4.24 27.51 -7.61
CA ALA A 133 5.50 26.86 -7.28
C ALA A 133 5.69 26.69 -5.75
N GLU A 134 5.29 27.69 -4.96
CA GLU A 134 5.37 27.65 -3.49
C GLU A 134 4.53 26.52 -2.90
N HIS A 135 3.27 26.37 -3.34
CA HIS A 135 2.41 25.28 -2.87
C HIS A 135 2.99 23.92 -3.27
N LYS A 136 3.59 23.80 -4.46
CA LYS A 136 4.26 22.56 -4.88
C LYS A 136 5.42 22.21 -3.95
N THR A 137 6.26 23.18 -3.59
CA THR A 137 7.40 22.92 -2.70
C THR A 137 6.95 22.54 -1.29
N VAL A 138 5.89 23.16 -0.76
CA VAL A 138 5.33 22.81 0.55
C VAL A 138 4.76 21.40 0.54
N SER A 139 3.93 21.07 -0.47
CA SER A 139 3.37 19.72 -0.62
C SER A 139 4.46 18.66 -0.79
N ALA A 140 5.52 18.96 -1.56
CA ALA A 140 6.62 18.04 -1.76
C ALA A 140 7.41 17.77 -0.46
N VAL A 141 7.65 18.79 0.36
CA VAL A 141 8.29 18.63 1.67
C VAL A 141 7.45 17.77 2.61
N GLN A 142 6.13 18.01 2.67
CA GLN A 142 5.22 17.21 3.50
C GLN A 142 5.25 15.73 3.09
N MET A 143 5.19 15.46 1.79
CA MET A 143 5.28 14.09 1.27
C MET A 143 6.64 13.45 1.54
N PHE A 144 7.74 14.19 1.35
CA PHE A 144 9.09 13.70 1.65
C PHE A 144 9.22 13.30 3.12
N ASN A 145 8.68 14.12 4.04
CA ASN A 145 8.73 13.85 5.47
C ASN A 145 7.92 12.63 5.91
N GLY A 146 6.86 12.29 5.15
CA GLY A 146 6.10 11.05 5.34
C GLY A 146 6.76 9.81 4.71
N SER A 147 7.79 9.98 3.88
CA SER A 147 8.44 8.89 3.16
C SER A 147 9.54 8.19 3.97
N GLU A 148 9.93 6.99 3.52
CA GLU A 148 11.07 6.25 4.09
C GLU A 148 12.40 7.00 3.96
N HIS A 149 12.53 7.88 2.96
CA HIS A 149 13.77 8.62 2.67
C HIS A 149 14.16 9.58 3.79
N ARG A 150 13.21 10.04 4.61
CA ARG A 150 13.48 10.78 5.85
C ARG A 150 14.48 10.05 6.74
N ARG A 151 14.28 8.74 6.95
CA ARG A 151 15.14 7.93 7.81
C ARG A 151 16.52 7.69 7.19
N THR A 152 16.59 7.60 5.86
CA THR A 152 17.85 7.53 5.12
C THR A 152 18.67 8.81 5.31
N VAL A 153 18.06 9.98 5.11
CA VAL A 153 18.71 11.28 5.33
C VAL A 153 19.20 11.41 6.77
N ALA A 154 18.38 11.05 7.76
CA ALA A 154 18.79 11.04 9.17
C ALA A 154 20.00 10.12 9.42
N GLY A 155 20.00 8.95 8.79
CA GLY A 155 21.08 7.97 8.90
C GLY A 155 22.41 8.53 8.41
N VAL A 156 22.40 9.16 7.23
CA VAL A 156 23.60 9.79 6.63
C VAL A 156 24.03 11.01 7.46
N ALA A 157 23.07 11.82 7.92
CA ALA A 157 23.35 13.03 8.69
C ALA A 157 24.07 12.76 10.02
N ARG A 158 23.87 11.59 10.63
CA ARG A 158 24.62 11.19 11.84
C ARG A 158 26.14 11.08 11.61
N SER A 159 26.56 10.74 10.40
CA SER A 159 27.98 10.57 10.06
C SER A 159 28.58 11.79 9.36
N LEU A 160 27.79 12.50 8.56
CA LEU A 160 28.26 13.61 7.72
C LEU A 160 27.79 14.99 8.19
N GLY A 161 27.03 15.08 9.29
CA GLY A 161 26.42 16.33 9.76
C GLY A 161 25.13 16.68 9.01
N LEU A 162 24.58 17.87 9.25
CA LEU A 162 23.35 18.30 8.60
C LEU A 162 23.60 18.60 7.11
N PRO A 163 22.73 18.13 6.20
CA PRO A 163 22.86 18.42 4.77
C PRO A 163 22.41 19.85 4.42
N ALA A 164 22.93 20.35 3.30
CA ALA A 164 22.26 21.39 2.54
C ALA A 164 21.09 20.79 1.75
N VAL A 165 19.95 21.47 1.72
CA VAL A 165 18.72 20.97 1.08
C VAL A 165 18.13 22.01 0.14
N SER A 166 17.87 21.61 -1.10
CA SER A 166 17.15 22.41 -2.09
C SER A 166 15.91 21.66 -2.59
N VAL A 167 14.81 22.39 -2.75
CA VAL A 167 13.51 21.88 -3.21
C VAL A 167 13.06 22.72 -4.39
N LEU A 168 12.94 22.11 -5.56
CA LEU A 168 12.75 22.81 -6.83
C LEU A 168 11.68 22.12 -7.68
N PRO A 169 10.63 22.83 -8.13
CA PRO A 169 9.71 22.28 -9.13
C PRO A 169 10.45 21.92 -10.42
N SER A 170 10.10 20.79 -11.02
CA SER A 170 10.68 20.38 -12.29
C SER A 170 10.21 21.29 -13.42
N GLY A 171 11.14 21.76 -14.24
CA GLY A 171 10.81 22.49 -15.47
C GLY A 171 10.26 21.57 -16.58
N ALA A 172 10.56 20.27 -16.51
CA ALA A 172 10.15 19.29 -17.52
C ALA A 172 8.72 18.77 -17.31
N GLN A 173 8.29 18.63 -16.05
CA GLN A 173 6.98 18.10 -15.68
C GLN A 173 6.35 18.92 -14.55
N GLN A 174 5.12 19.37 -14.75
CA GLN A 174 4.48 20.32 -13.82
C GLN A 174 4.10 19.69 -12.47
N SER A 175 3.96 18.36 -12.38
CA SER A 175 3.65 17.65 -11.16
C SER A 175 4.88 17.18 -10.38
N LEU A 176 6.07 17.23 -10.97
CA LEU A 176 7.28 16.76 -10.31
C LEU A 176 7.97 17.89 -9.55
N VAL A 177 8.46 17.56 -8.34
CA VAL A 177 9.34 18.40 -7.55
C VAL A 177 10.58 17.61 -7.20
N ASN A 178 11.75 18.20 -7.44
CA ASN A 178 13.03 17.63 -7.06
C ASN A 178 13.39 18.10 -5.65
N VAL A 179 13.72 17.15 -4.77
CA VAL A 179 14.33 17.40 -3.47
C VAL A 179 15.77 16.92 -3.55
N VAL A 180 16.72 17.84 -3.46
CA VAL A 180 18.15 17.51 -3.43
C VAL A 180 18.68 17.68 -2.02
N VAL A 181 19.32 16.64 -1.52
CA VAL A 181 19.95 16.60 -0.20
C VAL A 181 21.43 16.35 -0.44
N SER A 182 22.28 17.29 -0.01
CA SER A 182 23.71 17.27 -0.33
C SER A 182 24.60 17.53 0.89
N TRP A 183 25.70 16.79 0.94
CA TRP A 183 26.85 16.98 1.82
C TRP A 183 28.08 17.30 0.96
N GLU A 184 29.18 17.69 1.60
CA GLU A 184 30.45 18.00 0.92
C GLU A 184 30.97 16.86 0.01
N LEU A 185 30.58 15.60 0.30
CA LEU A 185 31.11 14.41 -0.37
C LEU A 185 30.08 13.59 -1.17
N CYS A 186 28.79 13.92 -1.05
CA CYS A 186 27.75 13.18 -1.76
C CYS A 186 26.45 13.96 -1.84
N TRP A 187 25.60 13.59 -2.80
CA TRP A 187 24.26 14.13 -2.94
C TRP A 187 23.27 13.05 -3.35
N TYR A 188 22.01 13.29 -3.01
CA TYR A 188 20.86 12.48 -3.39
C TYR A 188 19.78 13.38 -3.97
N ARG A 189 19.17 12.95 -5.08
CA ARG A 189 18.02 13.61 -5.71
C ARG A 189 16.82 12.70 -5.60
N TYR A 190 15.77 13.23 -4.98
CA TYR A 190 14.48 12.59 -4.89
C TYR A 190 13.49 13.32 -5.79
N GLU A 191 12.68 12.55 -6.49
CA GLU A 191 11.56 13.07 -7.27
C GLU A 191 10.26 12.79 -6.51
N VAL A 192 9.50 13.85 -6.29
CA VAL A 192 8.19 13.84 -5.66
C VAL A 192 7.15 14.09 -6.73
N ASP A 193 6.24 13.14 -6.95
CA ASP A 193 5.14 13.27 -7.90
C ASP A 193 3.84 13.71 -7.20
N LEU A 194 3.37 14.90 -7.55
CA LEU A 194 2.16 15.53 -7.03
C LEU A 194 0.91 15.26 -7.89
N SER A 195 0.99 14.45 -8.95
CA SER A 195 -0.13 14.23 -9.88
C SER A 195 -1.14 13.16 -9.45
N ASP A 196 -0.76 12.25 -8.56
CA ASP A 196 -1.49 10.98 -8.35
C ASP A 196 -2.11 10.85 -6.95
N GLU A 197 -3.16 10.03 -6.83
CA GLU A 197 -3.78 9.61 -5.55
C GLU A 197 -2.81 8.79 -4.69
N ARG A 198 -1.81 8.17 -5.30
CA ARG A 198 -0.67 7.54 -4.64
C ARG A 198 0.57 8.39 -4.82
N SER A 199 0.47 9.66 -4.43
CA SER A 199 1.57 10.61 -4.48
C SER A 199 2.84 9.94 -3.91
N SER A 200 3.89 9.83 -4.71
CA SER A 200 5.05 8.98 -4.40
C SER A 200 6.35 9.77 -4.37
N VAL A 201 7.28 9.32 -3.52
CA VAL A 201 8.62 9.87 -3.39
C VAL A 201 9.63 8.79 -3.77
N ARG A 202 10.42 9.03 -4.82
CA ARG A 202 11.42 8.06 -5.29
C ARG A 202 12.81 8.67 -5.36
N LEU A 203 13.83 7.85 -5.13
CA LEU A 203 15.21 8.22 -5.44
C LEU A 203 15.39 8.24 -6.96
N ALA A 204 15.74 9.41 -7.49
CA ALA A 204 15.93 9.64 -8.93
C ALA A 204 17.41 9.68 -9.32
N GLY A 205 18.30 10.00 -8.38
CA GLY A 205 19.74 9.99 -8.62
C GLY A 205 20.55 10.17 -7.35
N GLN A 206 21.84 9.86 -7.44
CA GLN A 206 22.83 10.12 -6.40
C GLN A 206 24.20 10.32 -7.05
N GLY A 207 25.10 10.99 -6.37
CA GLY A 207 26.45 11.22 -6.84
C GLY A 207 27.41 11.64 -5.73
N TYR A 208 28.66 11.86 -6.10
CA TYR A 208 29.78 12.10 -5.17
C TYR A 208 30.46 13.45 -5.39
N GLU A 209 30.05 14.20 -6.42
CA GLU A 209 30.62 15.50 -6.74
C GLU A 209 29.51 16.56 -6.79
N LEU A 210 29.65 17.63 -6.00
CA LEU A 210 28.68 18.73 -6.01
C LEU A 210 28.59 19.46 -7.36
N SER A 211 29.62 19.37 -8.20
CA SER A 211 29.61 19.89 -9.58
C SER A 211 28.64 19.17 -10.51
N GLU A 212 28.13 18.00 -10.14
CA GLU A 212 27.08 17.28 -10.88
C GLU A 212 25.69 17.92 -10.68
N LEU A 213 25.55 18.78 -9.66
CA LEU A 213 24.32 19.50 -9.37
C LEU A 213 24.24 20.81 -10.17
N THR A 214 23.02 21.16 -10.56
CA THR A 214 22.78 22.44 -11.21
C THR A 214 22.92 23.60 -10.21
N PRO A 215 23.24 24.83 -10.67
CA PRO A 215 23.37 25.98 -9.76
C PRO A 215 22.16 26.24 -8.86
N PRO A 216 20.89 26.06 -9.30
CA PRO A 216 19.74 26.14 -8.41
C PRO A 216 19.72 25.06 -7.33
N GLU A 217 20.16 23.84 -7.64
CA GLU A 217 20.20 22.72 -6.68
C GLU A 217 21.27 22.94 -5.59
N LEU A 218 22.32 23.73 -5.89
CA LEU A 218 23.33 24.17 -4.93
C LEU A 218 22.88 25.34 -4.06
N SER A 219 21.69 25.90 -4.30
CA SER A 219 21.13 27.01 -3.52
C SER A 219 20.13 26.47 -2.47
N PRO A 220 20.54 26.31 -1.19
CA PRO A 220 19.68 25.71 -0.19
C PRO A 220 18.51 26.62 0.17
N ASN A 221 17.29 26.13 -0.03
CA ASN A 221 16.04 26.82 0.33
C ASN A 221 15.25 26.08 1.44
N ALA A 222 15.75 24.94 1.90
CA ALA A 222 15.22 24.16 3.00
C ALA A 222 16.33 23.82 4.01
N VAL A 223 15.92 23.30 5.16
CA VAL A 223 16.82 22.73 6.18
C VAL A 223 16.34 21.33 6.54
N SER A 224 17.27 20.48 6.99
CA SER A 224 16.97 19.19 7.61
C SER A 224 17.22 19.28 9.11
N ASP A 225 16.38 18.63 9.90
CA ASP A 225 16.65 18.36 11.32
C ASP A 225 17.47 17.07 11.53
N GLU A 226 17.73 16.70 12.79
CA GLU A 226 18.45 15.49 13.18
C GLU A 226 17.70 14.19 12.86
N ASN A 227 16.38 14.25 12.68
CA ASN A 227 15.52 13.14 12.30
C ASN A 227 15.35 13.04 10.77
N GLY A 228 16.05 13.88 10.00
CA GLY A 228 15.97 13.94 8.55
C GLY A 228 14.70 14.62 8.03
N ALA A 229 13.90 15.23 8.90
CA ALA A 229 12.71 15.97 8.50
C ALA A 229 13.10 17.32 7.90
N LEU A 230 12.46 17.67 6.80
CA LEU A 230 12.71 18.87 6.03
C LEU A 230 11.72 19.97 6.40
N ALA A 231 12.20 21.21 6.42
CA ALA A 231 11.39 22.42 6.54
C ALA A 231 11.87 23.49 5.57
N LEU A 232 10.96 24.23 4.94
CA LEU A 232 11.34 25.33 4.06
C LEU A 232 11.86 26.50 4.89
N ARG A 233 12.92 27.17 4.44
CA ARG A 233 13.49 28.34 5.15
C ARG A 233 12.50 29.50 5.24
N ALA A 234 11.62 29.63 4.25
CA ALA A 234 10.56 30.63 4.24
C ALA A 234 9.50 30.40 5.35
N GLU A 235 9.33 29.16 5.81
CA GLU A 235 8.40 28.82 6.89
C GLU A 235 8.99 29.13 8.26
N LEU A 236 10.32 28.99 8.42
CA LEU A 236 11.03 29.27 9.67
C LEU A 236 11.15 30.76 10.01
N ALA A 237 10.93 31.65 9.04
CA ALA A 237 11.01 33.09 9.22
C ALA A 237 9.67 33.75 9.63
N ARG A 238 8.61 32.96 9.81
CA ARG A 238 7.27 33.41 10.23
C ARG A 238 7.01 33.03 11.68
#